data_AF-K2ISB8-F1
#
_entry.id   AF-K2ISB8-F1
#
_cell.length_a   1.000
_cell.length_b   1.000
_cell.length_c   1.000
_cell.angle_alpha   90.00
_cell.angle_beta   90.00
_cell.angle_gamma   90.00
#
_symmetry.space_group_name_H-M   'P 1'
#
loop_
_entity.id
_entity.type
_entity.pdbx_description
1 polymer ?
#
loop_
_entity_poly.entity_id
_entity_poly.type
_entity_poly.pdbx_seq_one_letter_code
_entity_poly.pdbx_strand_id
1 'polypeptide(L)' 'MTTEQPVAHWRIILAAILDFLTAFFVLGFVIASLFGGMTESGFQLSGLPALLLFGLIFAYFWAGKRYFGGTLWKRILKVR' A
#
# COMPACT_ATOMS: atom_id res chain seq x y z
N MET A 1 -20.77 -18.10 -24.47
CA MET A 1 -20.10 -16.82 -24.17
C MET A 1 -20.26 -16.58 -22.68
N THR A 2 -19.22 -16.78 -21.87
CA THR A 2 -19.27 -16.41 -20.45
C THR A 2 -19.24 -14.90 -20.39
N THR A 3 -20.34 -14.29 -19.94
CA THR A 3 -20.42 -12.86 -19.69
C THR A 3 -19.51 -12.55 -18.50
N GLU A 4 -18.26 -12.16 -18.77
CA GLU A 4 -17.40 -11.62 -17.73
C GLU A 4 -18.06 -10.36 -17.17
N GLN A 5 -18.63 -10.48 -15.97
CA GLN A 5 -19.22 -9.32 -15.32
C GLN A 5 -18.09 -8.31 -15.05
N PRO A 6 -18.24 -7.04 -15.47
CA PRO A 6 -17.22 -6.03 -15.23
C PRO A 6 -16.99 -5.92 -13.72
N VAL A 7 -15.73 -6.03 -13.31
CA VAL A 7 -15.34 -5.92 -11.90
C VAL A 7 -15.86 -4.60 -11.35
N ALA A 8 -16.62 -4.66 -10.26
CA ALA A 8 -17.21 -3.48 -9.67
C ALA A 8 -16.12 -2.48 -9.23
N HIS A 9 -16.19 -1.24 -9.72
CA HIS A 9 -15.19 -0.19 -9.50
C HIS A 9 -14.93 0.08 -8.02
N TRP A 10 -15.96 -0.03 -7.17
CA TRP A 10 -15.82 0.14 -5.72
C TRP A 10 -14.85 -0.87 -5.10
N ARG A 11 -14.76 -2.10 -5.60
CA ARG A 11 -13.82 -3.13 -5.10
C ARG A 11 -12.39 -2.76 -5.45
N ILE A 12 -12.17 -2.14 -6.61
CA ILE A 12 -10.85 -1.68 -7.06
C ILE A 12 -10.40 -0.48 -6.21
N ILE A 13 -11.30 0.47 -5.95
CA ILE A 13 -11.03 1.63 -5.10
C ILE A 13 -10.75 1.18 -3.66
N LEU A 14 -11.58 0.28 -3.11
CA LEU A 14 -11.37 -0.29 -1.78
C LEU A 14 -10.02 -1.01 -1.68
N ALA A 15 -9.66 -1.83 -2.69
CA ALA A 15 -8.35 -2.48 -2.72
C ALA A 15 -7.21 -1.45 -2.66
N ALA A 16 -7.28 -0.38 -3.46
CA ALA A 16 -6.27 0.67 -3.47
C ALA A 16 -6.14 1.39 -2.13
N ILE A 17 -7.25 1.69 -1.46
CA ILE A 17 -7.26 2.29 -0.11
C ILE A 17 -6.62 1.34 0.90
N LEU A 18 -7.03 0.07 0.91
CA LEU A 18 -6.49 -0.92 1.84
C LEU A 18 -4.98 -1.16 1.60
N ASP A 19 -4.55 -1.21 0.34
CA ASP A 19 -3.14 -1.30 -0.05
C ASP A 19 -2.36 -0.09 0.45
N PHE A 20 -2.89 1.12 0.28
CA PHE A 20 -2.22 2.33 0.72
C PHE A 20 -2.10 2.36 2.25
N LEU A 21 -3.17 2.06 2.98
CA LEU A 21 -3.14 2.00 4.44
C LEU A 21 -2.16 0.94 4.94
N THR A 22 -2.21 -0.27 4.36
CA THR A 22 -1.31 -1.36 4.75
C THR A 22 0.15 -0.97 4.50
N ALA A 23 0.46 -0.47 3.30
CA ALA A 23 1.81 -0.03 2.97
C ALA A 23 2.26 1.13 3.87
N PHE A 24 1.40 2.13 4.10
CA PHE A 24 1.70 3.28 4.93
C PHE A 24 2.00 2.89 6.38
N PHE A 25 1.16 2.08 7.01
CA PHE A 25 1.39 1.65 8.39
C PHE A 25 2.58 0.71 8.49
N VAL A 26 2.66 -0.35 7.68
CA VAL A 26 3.75 -1.32 7.77
C VAL A 26 5.10 -0.66 7.50
N LEU A 27 5.23 0.09 6.40
CA LEU A 27 6.48 0.78 6.07
C LEU A 27 6.77 1.92 7.04
N GLY A 28 5.74 2.65 7.47
CA GLY A 28 5.87 3.75 8.43
C GLY A 28 6.40 3.28 9.78
N PHE A 29 5.83 2.21 10.34
CA PHE A 29 6.33 1.59 11.56
C PHE A 29 7.74 1.00 11.39
N VAL A 30 8.04 0.38 10.25
CA VAL A 30 9.39 -0.13 9.97
C VAL A 30 10.42 1.01 9.91
N ILE A 31 10.10 2.12 9.25
CA ILE A 31 11.03 3.26 9.19
C ILE A 31 11.15 3.92 10.56
N ALA A 32 10.03 4.13 11.27
CA ALA A 32 10.03 4.77 12.58
C ALA A 32 10.79 3.96 13.65
N SER A 33 10.79 2.63 13.56
CA SER A 33 11.58 1.78 14.45
C SER A 33 13.08 1.85 14.15
N LEU A 34 13.45 2.04 12.89
CA LEU A 34 14.85 2.07 12.45
C LEU A 34 15.51 3.45 12.59
N PHE A 35 14.78 4.52 12.27
CA PHE A 35 15.31 5.89 12.21
C PHE A 35 14.87 6.77 13.38
N GLY A 36 14.08 6.22 14.30
CA GLY A 36 13.40 6.99 15.34
C GLY A 36 12.11 7.63 14.82
N GLY A 37 11.24 8.04 15.75
CA GLY A 37 9.91 8.58 15.44
C GLY A 37 8.74 7.66 15.83
N MET A 38 8.98 6.58 16.57
CA MET A 38 7.90 5.88 17.27
C MET A 38 7.26 6.80 18.32
N THR A 39 5.93 6.75 18.41
CA THR A 39 5.14 7.48 19.42
C THR A 39 4.26 6.50 20.18
N GLU A 40 3.62 6.94 21.26
CA GLU A 40 2.70 6.08 22.03
C GLU A 40 1.50 5.58 21.22
N SER A 41 1.07 6.35 20.20
CA SER A 41 -0.09 6.06 19.38
C SER A 41 0.24 5.63 17.95
N GLY A 42 1.51 5.62 17.55
CA GLY A 42 1.88 5.30 16.17
C GLY A 42 3.31 5.71 15.82
N PHE A 43 3.44 6.55 14.78
CA PHE A 43 4.71 7.07 14.34
C PHE A 43 4.60 8.51 13.85
N GLN A 44 5.70 9.24 13.96
CA GLN A 44 5.89 10.58 13.43
C GLN A 44 7.24 10.64 12.71
N LEU A 45 7.18 10.73 11.38
CA LEU A 45 8.36 10.86 10.53
C LEU A 45 8.45 12.28 9.99
N SER A 46 9.64 12.87 10.03
CA SER A 46 9.92 14.20 9.47
C SER A 46 11.19 14.16 8.63
N GLY A 47 11.32 15.10 7.68
CA GLY A 47 12.51 15.21 6.83
C GLY A 47 12.76 13.96 5.98
N LEU A 48 13.98 13.42 6.04
CA LEU A 48 14.44 12.33 5.17
C LEU A 48 13.69 10.99 5.39
N PRO A 49 13.43 10.52 6.63
CA PRO A 49 12.57 9.35 6.86
C PRO A 49 11.18 9.44 6.23
N ALA A 50 10.57 10.63 6.21
CA ALA A 50 9.27 10.83 5.57
C ALA A 50 9.35 10.69 4.04
N LEU A 51 10.38 11.29 3.42
CA LEU A 51 10.63 11.13 1.98
C LEU A 51 10.88 9.66 1.61
N LEU A 52 11.62 8.94 2.45
CA LEU A 52 11.90 7.51 2.26
C LEU A 52 10.61 6.69 2.33
N LEU A 53 9.71 6.98 3.27
CA LEU A 53 8.40 6.33 3.35
C LEU A 53 7.59 6.51 2.06
N PHE A 54 7.49 7.75 1.55
CA PHE A 54 6.79 8.01 0.29
C PHE A 54 7.42 7.26 -0.89
N GLY A 55 8.75 7.23 -0.96
CA GLY A 55 9.48 6.47 -1.97
C GLY A 55 9.17 4.97 -1.91
N LEU A 56 9.15 4.38 -0.71
CA LEU A 56 8.83 2.95 -0.52
C LEU A 56 7.36 2.63 -0.81
N ILE A 57 6.43 3.52 -0.47
CA ILE A 57 5.02 3.33 -0.84
C ILE A 57 4.88 3.33 -2.36
N PHE A 58 5.51 4.28 -3.06
CA PHE A 58 5.50 4.30 -4.52
C PHE A 58 6.12 3.01 -5.09
N ALA A 59 7.26 2.58 -4.54
CA ALA A 59 7.91 1.33 -4.93
C ALA A 59 7.02 0.10 -4.70
N TYR A 60 6.26 0.05 -3.61
CA TYR A 60 5.29 -1.01 -3.32
C TYR A 60 4.21 -1.11 -4.41
N PHE A 61 3.56 0.02 -4.75
CA PHE A 61 2.54 0.03 -5.79
C PHE A 61 3.12 -0.27 -7.18
N TRP A 62 4.30 0.27 -7.49
CA TRP A 62 5.00 0.03 -8.74
C TRP A 62 5.40 -1.44 -8.89
N ALA A 63 6.00 -2.04 -7.87
CA ALA A 63 6.38 -3.46 -7.86
C ALA A 63 5.15 -4.37 -7.91
N GLY A 64 4.09 -4.03 -7.17
CA GLY A 64 2.79 -4.70 -7.24
C GLY A 64 2.26 -4.75 -8.67
N LYS A 65 2.22 -3.60 -9.36
CA LYS A 65 1.80 -3.52 -10.77
C LYS A 65 2.74 -4.30 -11.70
N ARG A 66 4.06 -4.12 -11.55
CA ARG A 66 5.07 -4.58 -12.52
C ARG A 66 5.40 -6.07 -12.45
N TYR A 67 5.47 -6.64 -11.25
CA TYR A 67 5.88 -8.03 -11.05
C TYR A 67 4.72 -8.94 -10.69
N PHE A 68 3.81 -8.43 -9.87
CA PHE A 68 2.77 -9.26 -9.31
C PHE A 68 1.52 -9.24 -10.16
N GLY A 69 1.30 -8.23 -11.03
CA GLY A 69 0.14 -7.97 -11.89
C GLY A 69 -0.90 -6.99 -11.30
N GLY A 70 -0.60 -6.38 -10.15
CA GLY A 70 -1.52 -5.72 -9.22
C GLY A 70 -1.12 -5.97 -7.76
N THR A 71 -1.62 -5.15 -6.86
CA THR A 71 -1.23 -5.10 -5.44
C THR A 71 -1.84 -6.23 -4.60
N LEU A 72 -1.42 -6.33 -3.33
CA LEU A 72 -1.84 -7.40 -2.41
C LEU A 72 -3.37 -7.47 -2.28
N TRP A 73 -4.02 -6.35 -2.00
CA TRP A 73 -5.48 -6.34 -1.80
C TRP A 73 -6.25 -6.54 -3.10
N LYS A 74 -5.68 -6.19 -4.25
CA LYS A 74 -6.29 -6.53 -5.56
C LYS A 74 -6.36 -8.05 -5.78
N ARG A 75 -5.39 -8.80 -5.25
CA ARG A 75 -5.41 -10.28 -5.28
C ARG A 75 -6.42 -10.84 -4.30
N ILE A 76 -6.42 -10.35 -3.05
CA ILE A 76 -7.33 -10.79 -2.00
C ILE A 76 -8.79 -10.56 -2.41
N LEU A 77 -9.10 -9.37 -2.92
CA LEU A 77 -10.43 -9.00 -3.36
C LEU A 77 -10.77 -9.54 -4.75
N LYS A 78 -9.91 -10.33 -5.41
CA LYS A 78 -10.14 -10.92 -6.74
C LYS A 78 -10.68 -9.91 -7.77
N VAL A 79 -10.01 -8.76 -7.85
CA VAL A 79 -10.37 -7.64 -8.74
C VAL A 79 -9.38 -7.47 -9.88
N ARG A 80 -8.68 -8.55 -10.24
CA ARG A 80 -7.66 -8.54 -11.27
C ARG A 80 -7.94 -9.62 -12.29
#